data_AF-K7FIH4-F1
#
_entry.id   AF-K7FIH4-F1
#
_cell.length_a   1.000
_cell.length_b   1.000
_cell.length_c   1.000
_cell.angle_alpha   90.00
_cell.angle_beta   90.00
_cell.angle_gamma   90.00
#
_symmetry.space_group_name_H-M   'P 1'
#
loop_
_entity.id
_entity.type
_entity.pdbx_description
1 polymer ?
#
loop_
_entity_poly.entity_id
_entity_poly.type
_entity_poly.pdbx_seq_one_letter_code
_entity_poly.pdbx_strand_id
1 'polypeptide(L)'
;AIRGCRETEISHWSEESQQILQRVRDTAFPPGVPQLSLVHVLDLDKTGYIKPHVDSVKFCGCTIAGLSLLSSSVMLLVSEQNPEDWMALLLPRRSLYIIRGAARYEFTHEILKDEESFFDGQKIPRERRISVICRNLP
;
A
#
# COMPACT_ATOMS: atom_id res chain seq x y z
N ALA A 1 1.56 -8.18 11.32
CA ALA A 1 1.43 -8.37 9.86
C ALA A 1 2.76 -8.12 9.14
N ILE A 2 3.50 -7.08 9.52
CA ILE A 2 4.71 -6.64 8.81
C ILE A 2 5.99 -7.20 9.48
N ARG A 3 7.00 -7.54 8.70
CA ARG A 3 8.32 -8.03 9.13
C ARG A 3 9.44 -7.21 8.48
N GLY A 4 10.56 -7.03 9.18
CA GLY A 4 11.73 -6.31 8.66
C GLY A 4 11.41 -4.85 8.32
N CYS A 5 10.81 -4.12 9.27
CA CYS A 5 10.30 -2.78 9.01
C CYS A 5 10.51 -1.81 10.16
N ARG A 6 10.40 -0.54 9.83
CA ARG A 6 10.13 0.57 10.76
C ARG A 6 9.07 1.47 10.16
N GLU A 7 8.30 2.13 11.01
CA GLU A 7 7.17 2.95 10.58
C GLU A 7 6.98 4.19 11.44
N THR A 8 6.31 5.18 10.88
CA THR A 8 5.92 6.41 11.56
C THR A 8 4.63 6.96 10.98
N GLU A 9 4.00 7.87 11.70
CA GLU A 9 2.81 8.59 11.28
C GLU A 9 3.12 10.09 11.30
N ILE A 10 2.86 10.77 10.19
CA ILE A 10 3.26 12.16 9.99
C ILE A 10 2.04 13.00 9.61
N SER A 11 1.75 14.03 10.40
CA SER A 11 0.73 15.05 10.13
C SER A 11 1.31 16.31 9.49
N HIS A 12 2.57 16.65 9.81
CA HIS A 12 3.23 17.87 9.35
C HIS A 12 4.22 17.55 8.23
N TRP A 13 3.96 18.10 7.04
CA TRP A 13 4.75 17.87 5.83
C TRP A 13 5.30 19.19 5.31
N SER A 14 6.41 19.14 4.56
CA SER A 14 6.87 20.31 3.80
C SER A 14 5.83 20.71 2.76
N GLU A 15 5.92 21.95 2.27
CA GLU A 15 5.00 22.45 1.24
C GLU A 15 5.02 21.57 -0.02
N GLU A 16 6.19 21.14 -0.47
CA GLU A 16 6.37 20.30 -1.66
C GLU A 16 5.76 18.91 -1.46
N SER A 17 5.95 18.33 -0.27
CA SER A 17 5.36 17.02 0.06
C SER A 17 3.84 17.12 0.18
N GLN A 18 3.33 18.22 0.73
CA GLN A 18 1.90 18.48 0.83
C GLN A 18 1.24 18.60 -0.54
N GLN A 19 1.89 19.23 -1.52
CA GLN A 19 1.40 19.27 -2.91
C GLN A 19 1.31 17.88 -3.54
N ILE A 20 2.31 17.02 -3.31
CA ILE A 20 2.28 15.62 -3.79
C ILE A 20 1.16 14.84 -3.11
N LEU A 21 1.04 14.96 -1.79
CA LEU A 21 -0.04 14.31 -1.05
C LEU A 21 -1.39 14.79 -1.55
N GLN A 22 -1.58 16.08 -1.80
CA GLN A 22 -2.83 16.60 -2.34
C GLN A 22 -3.18 15.97 -3.69
N ARG A 23 -2.21 15.81 -4.60
CA ARG A 23 -2.43 15.09 -5.86
C ARG A 23 -2.86 13.64 -5.67
N VAL A 24 -2.28 12.94 -4.69
CA VAL A 24 -2.72 11.58 -4.32
C VAL A 24 -4.16 11.61 -3.82
N ARG A 25 -4.48 12.58 -2.96
CA ARG A 25 -5.81 12.76 -2.37
C ARG A 25 -6.87 12.98 -3.45
N ASP A 26 -6.62 13.91 -4.34
CA ASP A 26 -7.53 14.30 -5.44
C ASP A 26 -7.72 13.15 -6.45
N THR A 27 -6.68 12.32 -6.63
CA THR A 27 -6.73 11.19 -7.58
C THR A 27 -7.45 9.98 -6.99
N ALA A 28 -7.21 9.66 -5.73
CA ALA A 28 -7.58 8.36 -5.16
C ALA A 28 -8.89 8.36 -4.38
N PHE A 29 -9.21 9.44 -3.67
CA PHE A 29 -10.31 9.47 -2.71
C PHE A 29 -11.56 10.09 -3.31
N PRO A 30 -12.76 9.54 -3.01
CA PRO A 30 -14.00 10.16 -3.47
C PRO A 30 -14.20 11.57 -2.90
N PRO A 31 -14.86 12.48 -3.63
CA PRO A 31 -15.14 13.83 -3.13
C PRO A 31 -15.91 13.81 -1.81
N GLY A 32 -15.52 14.70 -0.88
CA GLY A 32 -16.21 14.87 0.40
C GLY A 32 -15.93 13.80 1.46
N VAL A 33 -15.12 12.78 1.15
CA VAL A 33 -14.78 11.74 2.12
C VAL A 33 -13.68 12.25 3.08
N PRO A 34 -13.93 12.27 4.41
CA PRO A 34 -12.92 12.69 5.38
C PRO A 34 -11.70 11.77 5.37
N GLN A 35 -10.51 12.36 5.30
CA GLN A 35 -9.26 11.61 5.28
C GLN A 35 -8.56 11.59 6.63
N LEU A 36 -7.75 10.55 6.89
CA LEU A 36 -6.87 10.57 8.06
C LEU A 36 -5.85 11.70 7.92
N SER A 37 -5.70 12.49 8.98
CA SER A 37 -4.72 13.58 9.04
C SER A 37 -3.29 13.04 9.12
N LEU A 38 -3.10 11.92 9.82
CA LEU A 38 -1.84 11.20 9.92
C LEU A 38 -1.64 10.35 8.67
N VAL A 39 -0.55 10.59 7.95
CA VAL A 39 -0.11 9.79 6.81
C VAL A 39 0.89 8.75 7.30
N HIS A 40 0.65 7.48 6.99
CA HIS A 40 1.49 6.37 7.42
C HIS A 40 2.69 6.25 6.49
N VAL A 41 3.89 6.24 7.05
CA VAL A 41 5.14 6.01 6.32
C VAL A 41 5.76 4.72 6.80
N LEU A 42 5.92 3.77 5.88
CA LEU A 42 6.44 2.45 6.15
C LEU A 42 7.76 2.25 5.38
N ASP A 43 8.83 1.90 6.09
CA ASP A 43 10.14 1.59 5.54
C ASP A 43 10.43 0.10 5.76
N LEU A 44 10.37 -0.67 4.67
CA LEU A 44 10.72 -2.08 4.62
C LEU A 44 12.21 -2.21 4.27
N ASP A 45 12.94 -3.01 5.03
CA ASP A 45 14.27 -3.44 4.64
C ASP A 45 14.22 -4.39 3.42
N LYS A 46 15.40 -4.77 2.90
CA LYS A 46 15.51 -5.67 1.75
C LYS A 46 14.80 -7.02 1.96
N THR A 47 14.88 -7.56 3.18
CA THR A 47 14.26 -8.83 3.60
C THR A 47 12.84 -8.64 4.16
N GLY A 48 12.40 -7.39 4.31
CA GLY A 48 11.13 -7.03 4.90
C GLY A 48 9.96 -7.34 3.98
N TYR A 49 8.84 -7.72 4.56
CA TYR A 49 7.65 -8.11 3.81
C TYR A 49 6.39 -7.84 4.65
N ILE A 50 5.25 -7.84 3.98
CA ILE A 50 3.95 -7.68 4.63
C ILE A 50 3.19 -8.97 4.38
N LYS A 51 2.70 -9.63 5.44
CA LYS A 51 1.86 -10.84 5.32
C LYS A 51 0.45 -10.50 4.81
N PRO A 52 -0.30 -11.48 4.27
CA PRO A 52 -1.70 -11.29 3.88
C PRO A 52 -2.52 -10.72 5.03
N HIS A 53 -3.23 -9.63 4.76
CA HIS A 53 -4.14 -9.01 5.71
C HIS A 53 -5.16 -8.09 5.02
N VAL A 54 -6.24 -7.79 5.73
CA VAL A 54 -7.19 -6.73 5.40
C VAL A 54 -7.04 -5.61 6.43
N ASP A 55 -6.93 -4.36 5.98
CA ASP A 55 -6.83 -3.21 6.89
C ASP A 55 -8.09 -3.11 7.76
N SER A 56 -7.95 -2.72 9.03
CA SER A 56 -9.06 -2.66 9.97
C SER A 56 -10.18 -1.73 9.49
N VAL A 57 -11.39 -2.26 9.31
CA VAL A 57 -12.59 -1.48 8.97
C VAL A 57 -13.00 -0.48 10.04
N LYS A 58 -12.48 -0.62 11.27
CA LYS A 58 -12.73 0.33 12.38
C LYS A 58 -11.91 1.60 12.25
N PHE A 59 -10.80 1.58 11.52
CA PHE A 59 -9.83 2.69 11.45
C PHE A 59 -9.49 3.14 10.03
N CYS A 60 -9.86 2.35 9.03
CA CYS A 60 -9.65 2.64 7.61
C CYS A 60 -10.95 2.43 6.84
N GLY A 61 -11.41 3.48 6.17
CA GLY A 61 -12.60 3.46 5.34
C GLY A 61 -12.39 2.77 3.99
N CYS A 62 -13.14 3.22 2.99
CA CYS A 62 -13.27 2.53 1.70
C CYS A 62 -12.08 2.61 0.74
N THR A 63 -11.06 3.42 1.02
CA THR A 63 -9.95 3.67 0.10
C THR A 63 -8.59 3.66 0.81
N ILE A 64 -7.64 2.92 0.24
CA ILE A 64 -6.22 2.95 0.60
C ILE A 64 -5.45 3.40 -0.64
N ALA A 65 -4.57 4.39 -0.48
CA ALA A 65 -3.73 4.90 -1.56
C ALA A 65 -2.27 4.94 -1.12
N GLY A 66 -1.38 4.24 -1.82
CA GLY A 66 0.03 4.14 -1.41
C GLY A 66 1.00 4.50 -2.53
N LEU A 67 1.92 5.41 -2.23
CA LEU A 67 3.09 5.68 -3.07
C LEU A 67 4.19 4.65 -2.77
N SER A 68 4.84 4.14 -3.81
CA SER A 68 6.00 3.25 -3.68
C SER A 68 7.30 3.98 -4.01
N LEU A 69 8.30 3.94 -3.14
CA LEU A 69 9.56 4.67 -3.25
C LEU A 69 10.77 3.73 -3.06
N LEU A 70 11.93 4.20 -3.50
CA LEU A 70 13.23 3.52 -3.51
C LEU A 70 13.32 2.29 -4.43
N SER A 71 12.49 1.28 -4.25
CA SER A 71 12.54 0.02 -4.99
C SER A 71 11.15 -0.45 -5.45
N SER A 72 11.13 -1.32 -6.45
CA SER A 72 9.90 -1.97 -6.92
C SER A 72 9.54 -3.17 -6.05
N SER A 73 8.27 -3.51 -5.98
CA SER A 73 7.78 -4.71 -5.28
C SER A 73 6.56 -5.29 -5.98
N VAL A 74 6.15 -6.49 -5.57
CA VAL A 74 4.88 -7.09 -6.00
C VAL A 74 3.93 -7.09 -4.81
N MET A 75 2.71 -6.58 -5.03
CA MET A 75 1.61 -6.74 -4.10
C MET A 75 0.72 -7.87 -4.60
N LEU A 76 0.40 -8.84 -3.74
CA LEU A 76 -0.55 -9.89 -4.06
C LEU A 76 -1.87 -9.61 -3.35
N LEU A 77 -2.97 -9.68 -4.11
CA LEU A 77 -4.33 -9.63 -3.60
C LEU A 77 -4.93 -11.04 -3.69
N VAL A 78 -5.48 -11.56 -2.59
CA VAL A 78 -6.12 -12.89 -2.56
C VAL A 78 -7.46 -12.79 -1.86
N SER A 79 -8.53 -13.27 -2.49
CA SER A 79 -9.89 -13.26 -1.93
C SER A 79 -9.95 -14.08 -0.64
N GLU A 80 -10.62 -13.54 0.38
CA GLU A 80 -10.89 -14.26 1.63
C GLU A 80 -11.93 -15.38 1.45
N GLN A 81 -12.71 -15.34 0.36
CA GLN A 81 -13.76 -16.33 0.07
C GLN A 81 -13.26 -17.47 -0.83
N ASN A 82 -12.40 -17.16 -1.80
CA ASN A 82 -11.88 -18.12 -2.77
C ASN A 82 -10.40 -17.85 -3.09
N PRO A 83 -9.45 -18.66 -2.58
CA PRO A 83 -8.02 -18.47 -2.82
C PRO A 83 -7.59 -18.55 -4.30
N GLU A 84 -8.40 -19.16 -5.17
CA GLU A 84 -8.15 -19.19 -6.61
C GLU A 84 -8.41 -17.82 -7.28
N ASP A 85 -9.16 -16.93 -6.62
CA ASP A 85 -9.38 -15.56 -7.06
C ASP A 85 -8.30 -14.65 -6.47
N TRP A 86 -7.26 -14.40 -7.27
CA TRP A 86 -6.13 -13.57 -6.88
C TRP A 86 -5.66 -12.65 -8.01
N MET A 87 -4.92 -11.60 -7.64
CA MET A 87 -4.29 -10.68 -8.57
C MET A 87 -2.94 -10.22 -8.03
N ALA A 88 -1.91 -10.29 -8.86
CA ALA A 88 -0.63 -9.67 -8.58
C ALA A 88 -0.57 -8.26 -9.18
N LEU A 89 -0.01 -7.31 -8.45
CA LEU A 89 0.22 -5.93 -8.87
C LEU A 89 1.71 -5.63 -8.81
N LEU A 90 2.31 -5.31 -9.95
CA LEU A 90 3.64 -4.70 -9.96
C LEU A 90 3.53 -3.28 -9.42
N LEU A 91 4.35 -2.96 -8.41
CA LEU A 91 4.46 -1.63 -7.82
C LEU A 91 5.84 -1.04 -8.10
N PRO A 92 6.05 -0.40 -9.26
CA PRO A 92 7.33 0.23 -9.58
C PRO A 92 7.69 1.37 -8.62
N ARG A 93 8.98 1.67 -8.52
CA ARG A 93 9.44 2.91 -7.87
C ARG A 93 8.74 4.13 -8.49
N ARG A 94 8.16 4.98 -7.64
CA ARG A 94 7.35 6.17 -7.94
C ARG A 94 5.94 5.87 -8.50
N SER A 95 5.41 4.67 -8.29
CA SER A 95 4.01 4.37 -8.61
C SER A 95 3.07 4.76 -7.47
N LEU A 96 1.80 4.98 -7.82
CA LEU A 96 0.67 5.08 -6.91
C LEU A 96 -0.20 3.83 -7.12
N TYR A 97 -0.52 3.11 -6.05
CA TYR A 97 -1.59 2.11 -6.06
C TYR A 97 -2.81 2.61 -5.29
N ILE A 98 -3.99 2.16 -5.70
CA ILE A 98 -5.27 2.51 -5.08
C ILE A 98 -6.07 1.21 -4.89
N ILE A 99 -6.43 0.91 -3.65
CA ILE A 99 -7.26 -0.25 -3.28
C ILE A 99 -8.59 0.30 -2.75
N ARG A 100 -9.70 -0.10 -3.39
CA ARG A 100 -11.07 0.33 -3.06
C ARG A 100 -12.09 -0.74 -3.42
N GLY A 101 -13.30 -0.62 -2.87
CA GLY A 101 -14.39 -1.57 -3.14
C GLY A 101 -14.04 -2.99 -2.67
N ALA A 102 -14.42 -4.01 -3.44
CA ALA A 102 -14.14 -5.42 -3.12
C ALA A 102 -12.65 -5.67 -2.80
N ALA A 103 -11.73 -5.08 -3.58
CA ALA A 103 -10.30 -5.24 -3.34
C ALA A 103 -9.83 -4.75 -1.95
N ARG A 104 -10.56 -3.82 -1.32
CA ARG A 104 -10.24 -3.32 0.03
C ARG A 104 -10.82 -4.20 1.14
N TYR A 105 -11.99 -4.78 0.90
CA TYR A 105 -12.80 -5.41 1.95
C TYR A 105 -12.81 -6.95 1.89
N GLU A 106 -12.66 -7.51 0.70
CA GLU A 106 -12.85 -8.94 0.43
C GLU A 106 -11.54 -9.63 0.03
N PHE A 107 -10.48 -8.86 -0.22
CA PHE A 107 -9.17 -9.37 -0.59
C PHE A 107 -8.15 -9.00 0.49
N THR A 108 -7.42 -10.01 0.95
CA THR A 108 -6.16 -9.77 1.64
C THR A 108 -5.18 -9.11 0.68
N HIS A 109 -4.30 -8.27 1.21
CA HIS A 109 -3.17 -7.73 0.47
C HIS A 109 -1.87 -8.02 1.20
N GLU A 110 -0.82 -8.31 0.43
CA GLU A 110 0.52 -8.57 0.95
C GLU A 110 1.61 -7.99 0.05
N ILE A 111 2.82 -7.80 0.58
CA ILE A 111 4.00 -7.43 -0.20
C ILE A 111 4.97 -8.60 -0.13
N LEU A 112 5.20 -9.26 -1.26
CA LEU A 112 5.95 -10.51 -1.34
C LEU A 112 7.40 -10.35 -0.90
N LYS A 113 7.93 -11.32 -0.14
CA LYS A 113 9.38 -11.41 0.19
C LYS A 113 10.22 -11.69 -1.05
N ASP A 114 11.53 -11.46 -0.97
CA ASP A 114 12.40 -11.53 -2.15
C ASP A 114 12.26 -12.85 -2.89
N GLU A 115 12.23 -13.98 -2.18
CA GLU A 115 12.18 -15.33 -2.75
C GLU A 115 10.93 -15.56 -3.61
N GLU A 116 9.80 -14.96 -3.25
CA GLU A 116 8.49 -15.11 -3.90
C GLU A 116 8.14 -13.95 -4.84
N SER A 117 8.95 -12.89 -4.86
CA SER A 117 8.68 -11.67 -5.62
C SER A 117 8.86 -11.88 -7.13
N PHE A 118 7.78 -12.32 -7.78
CA PHE A 118 7.68 -12.50 -9.23
C PHE A 118 6.43 -11.80 -9.78
N PHE A 119 6.53 -11.24 -10.98
CA PHE A 119 5.42 -10.66 -11.72
C PHE A 119 5.54 -11.05 -13.19
N ASP A 120 4.47 -11.62 -13.77
CA ASP A 120 4.47 -12.18 -15.14
C ASP A 120 5.66 -13.11 -15.44
N GLY A 121 6.00 -13.97 -14.48
CA GLY A 121 7.12 -14.91 -14.56
C GLY A 121 8.51 -14.27 -14.42
N GLN A 122 8.59 -12.94 -14.31
CA GLN A 122 9.84 -12.21 -14.13
C GLN A 122 10.13 -11.97 -12.66
N LYS A 123 11.38 -12.21 -12.26
CA LYS A 123 11.84 -11.88 -10.90
C LYS A 123 11.81 -10.36 -10.71
N ILE A 124 11.22 -9.91 -9.61
CA ILE A 124 11.28 -8.52 -9.15
C ILE A 124 12.13 -8.48 -7.88
N PRO A 125 13.45 -8.23 -7.97
CA PRO A 125 14.33 -8.24 -6.81
C PRO A 125 13.89 -7.23 -5.76
N ARG A 126 13.77 -7.68 -4.51
CA ARG A 126 13.48 -6.80 -3.38
C ARG A 126 14.74 -6.07 -2.96
N GLU A 127 14.55 -4.79 -2.67
CA GLU A 127 15.51 -3.90 -2.04
C GLU A 127 14.74 -3.05 -1.02
N ARG A 128 15.45 -2.26 -0.21
CA ARG A 128 14.80 -1.34 0.75
C ARG A 128 13.72 -0.50 0.05
N ARG A 129 12.51 -0.50 0.62
CA ARG A 129 11.31 0.13 0.04
C ARG A 129 10.67 1.04 1.07
N ILE A 130 10.39 2.29 0.69
CA ILE A 130 9.54 3.18 1.48
C ILE A 130 8.18 3.28 0.80
N SER A 131 7.10 3.22 1.58
CA SER A 131 5.77 3.61 1.12
C SER A 131 5.17 4.70 1.97
N VAL A 132 4.43 5.58 1.32
CA VAL A 132 3.64 6.65 1.95
C VAL A 132 2.17 6.35 1.67
N ILE A 133 1.42 6.00 2.71
CA ILE A 133 0.07 5.45 2.63
C ILE A 133 -0.92 6.45 3.21
N CYS A 134 -1.86 6.88 2.36
CA CYS A 134 -3.03 7.65 2.73
C CYS A 134 -4.23 6.72 2.87
N ARG A 135 -5.11 7.02 3.83
CA ARG A 135 -6.37 6.31 4.07
C ARG A 135 -7.47 7.31 4.41
N ASN A 136 -8.72 6.92 4.23
CA ASN A 136 -9.86 7.67 4.72
C ASN A 136 -10.43 7.14 6.03
N LEU A 137 -11.19 7.99 6.71
CA LEU A 137 -12.01 7.59 7.85
C LEU A 137 -13.13 6.62 7.38
N PRO A 138 -13.53 5.65 8.23
CA PRO A 138 -14.66 4.76 7.98
C PRO A 138 -15.96 5.48 7.60
#